data_AF-A0A812KXA1-F1
#
_entry.id   AF-A0A812KXA1-F1
#
_cell.length_a   1.000
_cell.length_b   1.000
_cell.length_c   1.000
_cell.angle_alpha   90.00
_cell.angle_beta   90.00
_cell.angle_gamma   90.00
#
_symmetry.space_group_name_H-M   'P 1'
#
loop_
_entity.id
_entity.type
_entity.pdbx_description
1 polymer ?
#
loop_
_entity_poly.entity_id
_entity_poly.type
_entity_poly.pdbx_seq_one_letter_code
_entity_poly.pdbx_strand_id
1 'polypeptide(L)'
;MGFGGSSADSAHERKGLESWEQHWWAKGDLVAGVDEAGRGPLAGPVVAAAFVVLASKDEEVLDVLSRVNDSKQLSEQQRESLFEELTDPKFKGRTSWSVAECSASEIDEGNILQASLQAMSRAVHGLTVRPGAVLVDGCNRPPELLEPGEKWTRMSQRDLEARKNQTKLARFFSKAVEPKAQAEEEWRPKEVEAVIEGDGRVPSISAASVIAKVYRDRHMEKLDVQFPLYGFKAHKGYGTEAHLEAIRRHGVCAEHRKTFGPIRQAIAKDNAEASEAATELPLRGKRARTKAELPGVKRPRKAVACGS
;
A
#
# COMPACT_ATOMS: atom_id res chain seq x y z
N MET A 1 41.93 -19.76 -34.13
CA MET A 1 40.48 -19.52 -34.18
C MET A 1 39.92 -19.75 -32.78
N GLY A 2 39.79 -18.67 -32.00
CA GLY A 2 39.28 -18.75 -30.63
C GLY A 2 37.77 -18.49 -30.64
N PHE A 3 36.99 -19.41 -30.07
CA PHE A 3 35.58 -19.21 -29.81
C PHE A 3 35.43 -18.45 -28.48
N GLY A 4 35.04 -17.18 -28.57
CA GLY A 4 34.57 -16.39 -27.44
C GLY A 4 33.14 -16.78 -27.08
N GLY A 5 32.96 -17.37 -25.91
CA GLY A 5 31.65 -17.72 -25.35
C GLY A 5 31.13 -16.63 -24.43
N SER A 6 30.21 -15.85 -24.96
CA SER A 6 29.07 -15.11 -24.36
C SER A 6 29.14 -14.68 -22.89
N SER A 7 29.06 -13.37 -22.73
CA SER A 7 28.93 -12.56 -21.53
C SER A 7 27.73 -12.92 -20.64
N ALA A 8 27.94 -12.78 -19.33
CA ALA A 8 26.92 -12.80 -18.30
C ALA A 8 25.94 -11.62 -18.44
N ASP A 9 24.65 -11.92 -18.37
CA ASP A 9 23.51 -10.98 -18.33
C ASP A 9 23.66 -9.91 -17.23
N SER A 10 23.72 -8.64 -17.64
CA SER A 10 23.62 -7.46 -16.80
C SER A 10 22.14 -7.07 -16.62
N ALA A 11 21.49 -7.60 -15.59
CA ALA A 11 20.13 -7.20 -15.16
C ALA A 11 19.99 -5.68 -14.85
N HIS A 12 21.08 -4.91 -14.86
CA HIS A 12 21.10 -3.48 -14.60
C HIS A 12 20.92 -2.58 -15.84
N GLU A 13 20.94 -3.10 -17.07
CA GLU A 13 20.90 -2.26 -18.29
C GLU A 13 19.52 -2.15 -18.96
N ARG A 14 18.51 -2.85 -18.47
CA ARG A 14 17.18 -2.89 -19.08
C ARG A 14 16.39 -1.60 -18.81
N LYS A 15 16.02 -0.85 -19.87
CA LYS A 15 15.17 0.36 -19.83
C LYS A 15 14.07 0.26 -20.91
N GLY A 16 12.88 0.77 -20.61
CA GLY A 16 11.71 0.80 -21.50
C GLY A 16 11.01 -0.55 -21.67
N LEU A 17 9.91 -0.54 -22.42
CA LEU A 17 9.16 -1.73 -22.87
C LEU A 17 10.07 -2.79 -23.53
N GLU A 18 11.18 -2.34 -24.13
CA GLU A 18 12.06 -3.15 -24.98
C GLU A 18 12.93 -4.18 -24.24
N SER A 19 12.76 -4.36 -22.92
CA SER A 19 13.60 -5.33 -22.21
C SER A 19 12.97 -6.06 -21.03
N TRP A 20 12.03 -5.45 -20.30
CA TRP A 20 11.40 -6.10 -19.15
C TRP A 20 10.16 -6.88 -19.54
N GLU A 21 9.13 -6.21 -20.06
CA GLU A 21 7.88 -6.88 -20.43
C GLU A 21 8.08 -7.81 -21.63
N GLN A 22 8.87 -7.40 -22.62
CA GLN A 22 9.20 -8.21 -23.80
C GLN A 22 9.88 -9.54 -23.44
N HIS A 23 10.72 -9.57 -22.39
CA HIS A 23 11.35 -10.81 -21.93
C HIS A 23 10.32 -11.87 -21.53
N TRP A 24 9.24 -11.44 -20.89
CA TRP A 24 8.15 -12.31 -20.44
C TRP A 24 7.17 -12.63 -21.57
N TRP A 25 6.81 -11.64 -22.39
CA TRP A 25 5.96 -11.86 -23.55
C TRP A 25 6.58 -12.82 -24.56
N ALA A 26 7.90 -12.80 -24.75
CA ALA A 26 8.61 -13.74 -25.62
C ALA A 26 8.51 -15.21 -25.14
N LYS A 27 8.27 -15.43 -23.84
CA LYS A 27 8.01 -16.76 -23.25
C LYS A 27 6.53 -17.14 -23.30
N GLY A 28 5.66 -16.27 -23.78
CA GLY A 28 4.20 -16.45 -23.78
C GLY A 28 3.54 -16.21 -22.42
N ASP A 29 4.24 -15.59 -21.47
CA ASP A 29 3.71 -15.29 -20.14
C ASP A 29 3.15 -13.86 -20.05
N LEU A 30 2.14 -13.68 -19.20
CA LEU A 30 1.63 -12.36 -18.81
C LEU A 30 2.51 -11.76 -17.70
N VAL A 31 2.73 -10.45 -17.76
CA VAL A 31 3.52 -9.70 -16.80
C VAL A 31 2.70 -8.55 -16.21
N ALA A 32 2.73 -8.42 -14.89
CA ALA A 32 2.13 -7.29 -14.18
C ALA A 32 3.20 -6.29 -13.75
N GLY A 33 2.95 -5.00 -13.97
CA GLY A 33 3.66 -3.92 -13.29
C GLY A 33 2.89 -3.48 -12.05
N VAL A 34 3.59 -3.19 -10.96
CA VAL A 34 2.99 -2.86 -9.66
C VAL A 34 3.75 -1.70 -9.03
N ASP A 35 3.01 -0.72 -8.52
CA ASP A 35 3.56 0.45 -7.82
C ASP A 35 2.59 0.93 -6.73
N GLU A 36 3.09 1.71 -5.77
CA GLU A 36 2.35 2.31 -4.67
C GLU A 36 2.44 3.84 -4.59
N ALA A 37 1.34 4.46 -4.13
CA ALA A 37 1.28 5.86 -3.77
C ALA A 37 0.95 6.02 -2.28
N GLY A 38 1.58 7.00 -1.63
CA GLY A 38 1.17 7.41 -0.28
C GLY A 38 2.00 6.90 0.89
N ARG A 39 3.30 6.63 0.70
CA ARG A 39 4.14 6.19 1.84
C ARG A 39 4.52 7.28 2.83
N GLY A 40 4.84 8.47 2.34
CA GLY A 40 5.28 9.61 3.16
C GLY A 40 4.20 10.40 3.92
N PRO A 41 2.94 10.51 3.47
CA PRO A 41 1.89 11.27 4.14
C PRO A 41 1.67 10.90 5.60
N LEU A 42 1.25 11.88 6.40
CA LEU A 42 0.87 11.70 7.81
C LEU A 42 -0.56 11.15 7.96
N ALA A 43 -1.36 11.22 6.90
CA ALA A 43 -2.76 10.81 6.91
C ALA A 43 -3.19 10.13 5.60
N GLY A 44 -4.27 9.36 5.70
CA GLY A 44 -4.89 8.58 4.62
C GLY A 44 -4.15 7.29 4.31
N PRO A 45 -4.65 6.50 3.35
CA PRO A 45 -4.12 5.18 3.03
C PRO A 45 -2.80 5.22 2.26
N VAL A 46 -2.14 4.06 2.21
CA VAL A 46 -1.25 3.70 1.11
C VAL A 46 -2.05 2.91 0.08
N VAL A 47 -1.94 3.28 -1.18
CA VAL A 47 -2.70 2.70 -2.30
C VAL A 47 -1.69 2.07 -3.26
N ALA A 48 -1.94 0.85 -3.70
CA ALA A 48 -1.17 0.22 -4.76
C ALA A 48 -2.07 -0.12 -5.94
N ALA A 49 -1.49 -0.17 -7.13
CA ALA A 49 -2.16 -0.64 -8.32
C ALA A 49 -1.31 -1.70 -9.03
N ALA A 50 -1.98 -2.57 -9.78
CA ALA A 50 -1.35 -3.53 -10.67
C ALA A 50 -1.91 -3.33 -12.09
N PHE A 51 -1.05 -3.44 -13.11
CA PHE A 51 -1.44 -3.27 -14.51
C PHE A 51 -0.80 -4.35 -15.39
N VAL A 52 -1.60 -4.94 -16.29
CA VAL A 52 -1.20 -6.02 -17.20
C VAL A 52 -1.67 -5.69 -18.61
N VAL A 53 -0.79 -5.86 -19.58
CA VAL A 53 -1.15 -5.90 -21.01
C VAL A 53 -1.43 -7.35 -21.40
N LEU A 54 -2.64 -7.63 -21.91
CA LEU A 54 -3.06 -8.97 -22.33
C LEU A 54 -2.75 -9.24 -23.80
N ALA A 55 -2.77 -8.19 -24.63
CA ALA A 55 -2.41 -8.25 -26.04
C ALA A 55 -1.10 -7.47 -26.26
N SER A 56 0.04 -8.15 -26.20
CA SER A 56 1.38 -7.51 -26.21
C SER A 56 1.75 -6.77 -27.51
N LYS A 57 0.98 -6.96 -28.59
CA LYS A 57 1.15 -6.27 -29.88
C LYS A 57 0.09 -5.21 -30.15
N ASP A 58 -0.66 -4.84 -29.13
CA ASP A 58 -1.75 -3.90 -29.25
C ASP A 58 -1.24 -2.46 -29.37
N GLU A 59 -1.30 -1.90 -30.57
CA GLU A 59 -0.71 -0.58 -30.88
C GLU A 59 -1.32 0.56 -30.04
N GLU A 60 -2.62 0.53 -29.77
CA GLU A 60 -3.29 1.58 -29.01
C GLU A 60 -2.89 1.52 -27.53
N VAL A 61 -2.84 0.31 -26.94
CA VAL A 61 -2.37 0.14 -25.55
C VAL A 61 -0.90 0.55 -25.44
N LEU A 62 -0.07 0.18 -26.41
CA LEU A 62 1.35 0.55 -26.43
C LEU A 62 1.54 2.07 -26.58
N ASP A 63 0.70 2.76 -27.35
CA ASP A 63 0.69 4.22 -27.43
C ASP A 63 0.38 4.86 -26.07
N VAL A 64 -0.67 4.42 -25.36
CA VAL A 64 -0.97 4.92 -24.00
C VAL A 64 0.22 4.66 -23.07
N LEU A 65 0.82 3.47 -23.12
CA LEU A 65 1.96 3.11 -22.29
C LEU A 65 3.22 3.94 -22.58
N SER A 66 3.40 4.39 -23.83
CA SER A 66 4.52 5.28 -24.18
C SER A 66 4.40 6.66 -23.51
N ARG A 67 3.16 7.11 -23.26
CA ARG A 67 2.86 8.44 -22.67
C ARG A 67 2.92 8.46 -21.14
N VAL A 68 2.86 7.31 -20.47
CA VAL A 68 2.97 7.22 -18.99
C VAL A 68 4.41 7.13 -18.49
N ASN A 69 5.37 6.77 -19.34
CA ASN A 69 6.75 6.44 -18.95
C ASN A 69 7.58 7.65 -18.41
N ASP A 70 7.09 8.88 -18.56
CA ASP A 70 7.69 10.11 -17.99
C ASP A 70 6.81 10.69 -16.85
N SER A 71 6.28 9.80 -16.01
CA SER A 71 5.25 10.13 -15.00
C SER A 71 5.66 11.23 -14.01
N LYS A 72 6.97 11.37 -13.74
CA LYS A 72 7.54 12.36 -12.82
C LYS A 72 7.41 13.80 -13.32
N GLN A 73 7.22 13.98 -14.62
CA GLN A 73 6.98 15.29 -15.23
C GLN A 73 5.49 15.56 -15.51
N LEU A 74 4.60 14.58 -15.28
CA LEU A 74 3.17 14.76 -15.50
C LEU A 74 2.55 15.66 -14.43
N SER A 75 1.83 16.67 -14.90
CA SER A 75 0.89 17.45 -14.10
C SER A 75 -0.26 16.58 -13.58
N GLU A 76 -0.98 17.08 -12.56
CA GLU A 76 -2.19 16.42 -12.03
C GLU A 76 -3.23 16.19 -13.13
N GLN A 77 -3.46 17.18 -14.00
CA GLN A 77 -4.39 17.07 -15.13
C GLN A 77 -3.96 16.01 -16.16
N GLN A 78 -2.66 15.93 -16.48
CA GLN A 78 -2.16 14.89 -17.39
C GLN A 78 -2.31 13.50 -16.79
N ARG A 79 -2.07 13.33 -15.49
CA ARG A 79 -2.29 12.05 -14.80
C ARG A 79 -3.76 11.65 -14.81
N GLU A 80 -4.67 12.59 -14.58
CA GLU A 80 -6.12 12.36 -14.67
C GLU A 80 -6.54 11.91 -16.07
N SER A 81 -6.06 12.58 -17.13
CA SER A 81 -6.32 12.16 -18.52
C SER A 81 -5.79 10.76 -18.81
N LEU A 82 -4.55 10.46 -18.38
CA LEU A 82 -3.96 9.13 -18.60
C LEU A 82 -4.65 8.06 -17.77
N PHE A 83 -5.14 8.37 -16.57
CA PHE A 83 -5.96 7.46 -15.78
C PHE A 83 -7.24 7.09 -16.53
N GLU A 84 -7.94 8.07 -17.10
CA GLU A 84 -9.15 7.82 -17.89
C GLU A 84 -8.85 6.91 -19.09
N GLU A 85 -7.75 7.15 -19.80
CA GLU A 85 -7.34 6.30 -20.92
C GLU A 85 -6.95 4.88 -20.49
N LEU A 86 -6.10 4.73 -19.47
CA LEU A 86 -5.64 3.42 -18.97
C LEU A 86 -6.78 2.55 -18.45
N THR A 87 -7.83 3.18 -17.91
CA THR A 87 -8.99 2.50 -17.30
C THR A 87 -10.21 2.45 -18.22
N ASP A 88 -10.08 2.94 -19.46
CA ASP A 88 -11.17 3.01 -20.42
C ASP A 88 -11.76 1.61 -20.72
N PRO A 89 -13.09 1.42 -20.63
CA PRO A 89 -13.76 0.18 -20.98
C PRO A 89 -13.43 -0.37 -22.38
N LYS A 90 -12.99 0.46 -23.32
CA LYS A 90 -12.54 0.04 -24.66
C LYS A 90 -11.35 -0.93 -24.63
N PHE A 91 -10.57 -0.92 -23.54
CA PHE A 91 -9.44 -1.83 -23.35
C PHE A 91 -9.81 -3.13 -22.64
N LYS A 92 -11.10 -3.38 -22.36
CA LYS A 92 -11.57 -4.64 -21.79
C LYS A 92 -11.12 -5.83 -22.65
N GLY A 93 -10.40 -6.78 -22.03
CA GLY A 93 -9.83 -7.95 -22.72
C GLY A 93 -8.48 -7.69 -23.41
N ARG A 94 -8.03 -6.44 -23.47
CA ARG A 94 -6.70 -6.01 -23.97
C ARG A 94 -5.76 -5.66 -22.82
N THR A 95 -6.31 -5.18 -21.71
CA THR A 95 -5.60 -4.91 -20.46
C THR A 95 -6.35 -5.52 -19.27
N SER A 96 -5.64 -5.66 -18.14
CA SER A 96 -6.22 -5.97 -16.82
C SER A 96 -5.53 -5.09 -15.80
N TRP A 97 -6.29 -4.48 -14.91
CA TRP A 97 -5.75 -3.66 -13.84
C TRP A 97 -6.57 -3.82 -12.57
N SER A 98 -5.98 -3.44 -11.45
CA SER A 98 -6.58 -3.58 -10.13
C SER A 98 -5.96 -2.55 -9.18
N VAL A 99 -6.74 -2.11 -8.19
CA VAL A 99 -6.31 -1.19 -7.14
C VAL A 99 -6.66 -1.79 -5.80
N ALA A 100 -5.74 -1.65 -4.84
CA ALA A 100 -5.99 -2.01 -3.45
C ALA A 100 -5.34 -0.98 -2.52
N GLU A 101 -5.85 -0.89 -1.30
CA GLU A 101 -5.34 0.04 -0.30
C GLU A 101 -5.13 -0.65 1.04
N CYS A 102 -4.27 -0.05 1.85
CA CYS A 102 -4.18 -0.30 3.29
C CYS A 102 -4.46 1.03 4.00
N SER A 103 -5.44 1.00 4.89
CA SER A 103 -5.92 2.14 5.69
C SER A 103 -4.84 2.66 6.66
N ALA A 104 -5.06 3.85 7.22
CA ALA A 104 -4.20 4.38 8.27
C ALA A 104 -4.12 3.44 9.49
N SER A 105 -5.21 2.75 9.83
CA SER A 105 -5.26 1.75 10.90
C SER A 105 -4.38 0.53 10.60
N GLU A 106 -4.48 -0.04 9.40
CA GLU A 106 -3.62 -1.17 8.98
C GLU A 106 -2.14 -0.79 8.93
N ILE A 107 -1.83 0.47 8.55
CA ILE A 107 -0.46 1.00 8.60
C ILE A 107 0.04 1.04 10.05
N ASP A 108 -0.80 1.45 11.00
CA ASP A 108 -0.45 1.55 12.42
C ASP A 108 -0.36 0.16 13.11
N GLU A 109 -1.10 -0.84 12.64
CA GLU A 109 -1.03 -2.23 13.15
C GLU A 109 0.30 -2.92 12.80
N GLY A 110 0.86 -2.62 11.64
CA GLY A 110 2.16 -3.11 11.19
C GLY A 110 3.18 -2.00 11.11
N ASN A 111 3.55 -1.66 9.87
CA ASN A 111 4.29 -0.46 9.54
C ASN A 111 4.06 -0.11 8.07
N ILE A 112 4.54 1.06 7.65
CA ILE A 112 4.34 1.53 6.29
C ILE A 112 4.92 0.59 5.22
N LEU A 113 6.04 -0.08 5.47
CA LEU A 113 6.63 -1.01 4.51
C LEU A 113 5.75 -2.25 4.34
N GLN A 114 5.32 -2.87 5.44
CA GLN A 114 4.41 -4.02 5.42
C GLN A 114 3.07 -3.67 4.76
N ALA A 115 2.47 -2.53 5.13
CA ALA A 115 1.22 -2.06 4.55
C ALA A 115 1.35 -1.80 3.04
N SER A 116 2.49 -1.26 2.58
CA SER A 116 2.73 -1.05 1.14
C SER A 116 2.81 -2.38 0.39
N LEU A 117 3.58 -3.33 0.90
CA LEU A 117 3.73 -4.67 0.29
C LEU A 117 2.41 -5.45 0.30
N GLN A 118 1.61 -5.31 1.35
CA GLN A 118 0.29 -5.91 1.44
C GLN A 118 -0.68 -5.29 0.43
N ALA A 119 -0.69 -3.96 0.26
CA ALA A 119 -1.49 -3.29 -0.76
C ALA A 119 -1.10 -3.76 -2.17
N MET A 120 0.19 -3.87 -2.46
CA MET A 120 0.69 -4.42 -3.73
C MET A 120 0.22 -5.86 -3.97
N SER A 121 0.34 -6.73 -2.97
CA SER A 121 -0.12 -8.12 -3.06
C SER A 121 -1.63 -8.18 -3.35
N ARG A 122 -2.44 -7.39 -2.62
CA ARG A 122 -3.89 -7.30 -2.85
C ARG A 122 -4.21 -6.80 -4.25
N ALA A 123 -3.47 -5.80 -4.75
CA ALA A 123 -3.65 -5.28 -6.10
C ALA A 123 -3.39 -6.36 -7.15
N VAL A 124 -2.31 -7.14 -7.02
CA VAL A 124 -2.00 -8.27 -7.92
C VAL A 124 -3.09 -9.35 -7.86
N HIS A 125 -3.53 -9.74 -6.66
CA HIS A 125 -4.59 -10.76 -6.52
C HIS A 125 -5.95 -10.31 -7.07
N GLY A 126 -6.21 -9.00 -7.05
CA GLY A 126 -7.42 -8.39 -7.61
C GLY A 126 -7.46 -8.33 -9.15
N LEU A 127 -6.37 -8.66 -9.84
CA LEU A 127 -6.37 -8.81 -11.30
C LEU A 127 -7.32 -9.94 -11.72
N THR A 128 -8.04 -9.75 -12.83
CA THR A 128 -8.90 -10.80 -13.40
C THR A 128 -8.12 -11.92 -14.08
N VAL A 129 -6.80 -11.75 -14.22
CA VAL A 129 -5.85 -12.70 -14.78
C VAL A 129 -4.80 -13.07 -13.74
N ARG A 130 -4.06 -14.14 -14.03
CA ARG A 130 -2.99 -14.67 -13.18
C ARG A 130 -1.64 -14.51 -13.90
N PRO A 131 -0.93 -13.38 -13.72
CA PRO A 131 0.31 -13.11 -14.43
C PRO A 131 1.43 -14.10 -14.06
N GLY A 132 2.18 -14.58 -15.06
CA GLY A 132 3.33 -15.44 -14.82
C GLY A 132 4.47 -14.72 -14.10
N ALA A 133 4.59 -13.40 -14.27
CA ALA A 133 5.60 -12.57 -13.63
C ALA A 133 5.04 -11.27 -13.07
N VAL A 134 5.63 -10.76 -11.99
CA VAL A 134 5.28 -9.48 -11.38
C VAL A 134 6.54 -8.61 -11.25
N LEU A 135 6.49 -7.42 -11.84
CA LEU A 135 7.52 -6.38 -11.74
C LEU A 135 7.04 -5.33 -10.72
N VAL A 136 7.79 -5.16 -9.64
CA VAL A 136 7.42 -4.32 -8.49
C VAL A 136 8.33 -3.10 -8.44
N ASP A 137 7.79 -1.89 -8.29
CA ASP A 137 8.61 -0.71 -8.08
C ASP A 137 9.42 -0.80 -6.78
N GLY A 138 10.65 -0.29 -6.83
CA GLY A 138 11.53 -0.18 -5.68
C GLY A 138 12.43 -1.39 -5.49
N CYS A 139 12.64 -1.79 -4.22
CA CYS A 139 13.67 -2.77 -3.86
C CYS A 139 13.17 -3.90 -2.96
N ASN A 140 11.88 -3.92 -2.67
CA ASN A 140 11.23 -4.96 -1.86
C ASN A 140 10.15 -5.62 -2.70
N ARG A 141 9.86 -6.88 -2.39
CA ARG A 141 8.88 -7.72 -3.08
C ARG A 141 7.79 -8.12 -2.09
N PRO A 142 6.51 -8.17 -2.46
CA PRO A 142 5.45 -8.61 -1.56
C PRO A 142 5.66 -10.06 -1.12
N PRO A 143 5.89 -10.36 0.17
CA PRO A 143 6.20 -11.71 0.63
C PRO A 143 5.12 -12.73 0.27
N GLU A 144 3.86 -12.30 0.21
CA GLU A 144 2.71 -13.13 -0.15
C GLU A 144 2.76 -13.61 -1.60
N LEU A 145 3.54 -12.96 -2.48
CA LEU A 145 3.72 -13.37 -3.87
C LEU A 145 4.96 -14.26 -4.08
N LEU A 146 5.75 -14.51 -3.04
CA LEU A 146 7.02 -15.23 -3.14
C LEU A 146 6.89 -16.68 -2.71
N GLU A 147 7.75 -17.56 -3.22
CA GLU A 147 7.86 -18.92 -2.70
C GLU A 147 8.39 -18.93 -1.24
N PRO A 148 7.98 -19.89 -0.40
CA PRO A 148 8.50 -20.03 0.95
C PRO A 148 10.04 -20.06 0.98
N GLY A 149 10.65 -19.14 1.72
CA GLY A 149 12.11 -19.03 1.86
C GLY A 149 12.77 -18.06 0.88
N GLU A 150 12.04 -17.49 -0.08
CA GLU A 150 12.55 -16.38 -0.88
C GLU A 150 12.74 -15.09 -0.07
N LYS A 151 13.81 -14.35 -0.38
CA LYS A 151 14.11 -13.06 0.28
C LYS A 151 13.28 -11.95 -0.31
N TRP A 152 12.42 -11.33 0.50
CA TRP A 152 11.55 -10.23 0.06
C TRP A 152 12.22 -8.85 0.03
N THR A 153 13.38 -8.69 0.67
CA THR A 153 14.16 -7.44 0.69
C THR A 153 15.28 -7.43 -0.35
N ARG A 154 15.79 -6.23 -0.68
CA ARG A 154 16.98 -6.04 -1.53
C ARG A 154 18.12 -6.95 -1.09
N MET A 155 18.58 -7.82 -2.00
CA MET A 155 19.78 -8.62 -1.79
C MET A 155 21.00 -7.70 -1.81
N SER A 156 21.79 -7.70 -0.75
CA SER A 156 23.10 -7.03 -0.75
C SER A 156 24.05 -7.67 -1.77
N GLN A 157 25.14 -7.00 -2.15
CA GLN A 157 26.17 -7.63 -3.00
C GLN A 157 26.67 -8.98 -2.43
N ARG A 158 26.75 -9.09 -1.10
CA ARG A 158 27.09 -10.36 -0.41
C ARG A 158 26.03 -11.44 -0.62
N ASP A 159 24.75 -11.06 -0.65
CA ASP A 159 23.65 -12.00 -0.87
C ASP A 159 23.66 -12.55 -2.32
N LEU A 160 24.04 -11.71 -3.30
CA LEU A 160 24.19 -12.12 -4.71
C LEU A 160 25.35 -13.11 -4.91
N GLU A 161 26.49 -12.88 -4.24
CA GLU A 161 27.65 -13.78 -4.26
C GLU A 161 27.35 -15.12 -3.57
N ALA A 162 26.63 -15.08 -2.44
CA ALA A 162 26.20 -16.29 -1.73
C ALA A 162 25.29 -17.17 -2.59
N ARG A 163 24.41 -16.56 -3.41
CA ARG A 163 23.52 -17.28 -4.33
C ARG A 163 24.29 -17.96 -5.47
N LYS A 164 25.30 -17.29 -6.08
CA LYS A 164 26.20 -17.92 -7.06
C LYS A 164 26.93 -19.16 -6.49
N ASN A 165 27.28 -19.12 -5.20
CA ASN A 165 27.94 -20.24 -4.52
C ASN A 165 26.94 -21.33 -4.08
N GLN A 166 25.73 -20.97 -3.65
CA GLN A 166 24.67 -21.93 -3.32
C GLN A 166 24.15 -22.70 -4.54
N THR A 167 24.02 -22.08 -5.71
CA THR A 167 23.61 -22.79 -6.94
C THR A 167 24.64 -23.85 -7.36
N LYS A 168 25.92 -23.67 -7.02
CA LYS A 168 26.98 -24.70 -7.18
C LYS A 168 26.86 -25.86 -6.18
N LEU A 169 26.45 -25.57 -4.94
CA LEU A 169 26.33 -26.54 -3.85
C LEU A 169 25.00 -27.32 -3.84
N ALA A 170 23.90 -26.68 -4.24
CA ALA A 170 22.57 -27.30 -4.32
C ALA A 170 22.49 -28.42 -5.37
N ARG A 171 23.43 -28.46 -6.32
CA ARG A 171 23.62 -29.58 -7.26
C ARG A 171 24.08 -30.89 -6.59
N PHE A 172 24.54 -30.84 -5.34
CA PHE A 172 25.13 -32.00 -4.64
C PHE A 172 24.28 -32.54 -3.49
N PHE A 173 23.22 -31.84 -3.06
CA PHE A 173 22.39 -32.30 -1.95
C PHE A 173 20.92 -31.96 -2.20
N SER A 174 20.22 -32.86 -2.87
CA SER A 174 18.76 -32.91 -2.85
C SER A 174 18.35 -34.06 -1.94
N LYS A 175 17.86 -33.73 -0.74
CA LYS A 175 17.07 -34.68 0.05
C LYS A 175 15.63 -34.17 0.05
N ALA A 176 14.73 -35.00 -0.45
CA ALA A 176 13.31 -34.71 -0.51
C ALA A 176 12.75 -34.59 0.91
N VAL A 177 11.99 -33.52 1.16
CA VAL A 177 11.11 -33.38 2.32
C VAL A 177 9.70 -33.69 1.83
N GLU A 178 9.01 -34.58 2.55
CA GLU A 178 7.65 -34.99 2.21
C GLU A 178 6.64 -33.84 2.39
N PRO A 179 5.64 -33.72 1.50
CA PRO A 179 4.67 -32.63 1.54
C PRO A 179 3.70 -32.80 2.70
N LYS A 180 3.54 -31.74 3.51
CA LYS A 180 2.43 -31.61 4.45
C LYS A 180 1.14 -31.26 3.70
N ALA A 181 0.04 -31.77 4.26
CA ALA A 181 -1.30 -31.80 3.69
C ALA A 181 -1.78 -30.48 3.06
N GLN A 182 -2.36 -30.66 1.87
CA GLN A 182 -3.16 -29.77 1.03
C GLN A 182 -3.83 -28.61 1.78
N ALA A 183 -3.15 -27.47 1.85
CA ALA A 183 -3.83 -26.17 1.78
C ALA A 183 -4.27 -25.99 0.32
N GLU A 184 -5.43 -25.40 0.06
CA GLU A 184 -5.83 -24.96 -1.28
C GLU A 184 -4.63 -24.21 -1.88
N GLU A 185 -4.15 -24.63 -3.06
CA GLU A 185 -2.97 -24.01 -3.69
C GLU A 185 -3.30 -22.56 -4.02
N GLU A 186 -2.99 -21.66 -3.08
CA GLU A 186 -3.06 -20.24 -3.27
C GLU A 186 -2.11 -19.88 -4.41
N TRP A 187 -2.67 -19.36 -5.50
CA TRP A 187 -1.93 -19.07 -6.70
C TRP A 187 -0.78 -18.08 -6.42
N ARG A 188 0.39 -18.34 -7.03
CA ARG A 188 1.57 -17.45 -7.00
C ARG A 188 2.14 -17.25 -8.41
N PRO A 189 2.72 -16.08 -8.72
CA PRO A 189 3.46 -15.88 -9.96
C PRO A 189 4.74 -16.73 -9.97
N LYS A 190 5.23 -17.10 -11.16
CA LYS A 190 6.49 -17.84 -11.34
C LYS A 190 7.71 -17.02 -10.92
N GLU A 191 7.64 -15.69 -11.10
CA GLU A 191 8.71 -14.79 -10.74
C GLU A 191 8.17 -13.44 -10.24
N VAL A 192 8.82 -12.90 -9.22
CA VAL A 192 8.58 -11.55 -8.72
C VAL A 192 9.92 -10.83 -8.72
N GLU A 193 10.01 -9.74 -9.48
CA GLU A 193 11.22 -8.95 -9.64
C GLU A 193 10.98 -7.52 -9.13
N ALA A 194 11.87 -7.05 -8.26
CA ALA A 194 11.86 -5.66 -7.82
C ALA A 194 12.74 -4.82 -8.75
N VAL A 195 12.18 -3.74 -9.29
CA VAL A 195 12.83 -2.83 -10.23
C VAL A 195 12.99 -1.45 -9.56
N ILE A 196 14.23 -1.08 -9.29
CA ILE A 196 14.54 0.23 -8.70
C ILE A 196 14.22 1.32 -9.72
N GLU A 197 13.40 2.28 -9.30
CA GLU A 197 12.86 3.36 -10.16
C GLU A 197 12.17 2.77 -11.39
N GLY A 198 11.43 1.68 -11.17
CA GLY A 198 10.65 0.98 -12.19
C GLY A 198 9.59 1.88 -12.81
N ASP A 199 9.04 2.80 -12.04
CA ASP A 199 8.08 3.83 -12.49
C ASP A 199 8.61 4.77 -13.60
N GLY A 200 9.92 4.88 -13.76
CA GLY A 200 10.56 5.63 -14.86
C GLY A 200 11.27 4.75 -15.89
N ARG A 201 11.08 3.42 -15.82
CA ARG A 201 11.85 2.45 -16.61
C ARG A 201 10.99 1.34 -17.23
N VAL A 202 9.86 1.02 -16.63
CA VAL A 202 9.00 -0.11 -16.98
C VAL A 202 7.59 0.46 -17.19
N PRO A 203 7.07 0.48 -18.43
CA PRO A 203 5.79 1.13 -18.70
C PRO A 203 4.59 0.51 -17.99
N SER A 204 4.59 -0.80 -17.72
CA SER A 204 3.55 -1.40 -16.88
C SER A 204 3.60 -0.92 -15.42
N ILE A 205 4.78 -0.71 -14.84
CA ILE A 205 4.93 -0.07 -13.51
C ILE A 205 4.52 1.41 -13.58
N SER A 206 4.90 2.11 -14.65
CA SER A 206 4.51 3.52 -14.86
C SER A 206 2.98 3.69 -14.91
N ALA A 207 2.28 2.79 -15.61
CA ALA A 207 0.82 2.75 -15.65
C ALA A 207 0.21 2.50 -14.27
N ALA A 208 0.74 1.52 -13.53
CA ALA A 208 0.34 1.26 -12.14
C ALA A 208 0.55 2.50 -11.24
N SER A 209 1.68 3.20 -11.40
CA SER A 209 2.00 4.44 -10.68
C SER A 209 0.93 5.52 -10.89
N VAL A 210 0.56 5.77 -12.15
CA VAL A 210 -0.49 6.74 -12.51
C VAL A 210 -1.82 6.34 -11.88
N ILE A 211 -2.21 5.06 -11.98
CA ILE A 211 -3.45 4.55 -11.41
C ILE A 211 -3.47 4.73 -9.89
N ALA A 212 -2.42 4.30 -9.19
CA ALA A 212 -2.31 4.42 -7.74
C ALA A 212 -2.34 5.88 -7.29
N LYS A 213 -1.63 6.78 -7.99
CA LYS A 213 -1.54 8.19 -7.65
C LYS A 213 -2.89 8.90 -7.79
N VAL A 214 -3.55 8.75 -8.94
CA VAL A 214 -4.84 9.39 -9.20
C VAL A 214 -5.91 8.83 -8.27
N TYR A 215 -5.96 7.51 -8.08
CA TYR A 215 -6.88 6.91 -7.13
C TYR A 215 -6.69 7.46 -5.71
N ARG A 216 -5.44 7.53 -5.25
CA ARG A 216 -5.12 8.07 -3.92
C ARG A 216 -5.47 9.55 -3.81
N ASP A 217 -5.15 10.37 -4.80
CA ASP A 217 -5.45 11.80 -4.75
C ASP A 217 -6.95 12.04 -4.64
N ARG A 218 -7.76 11.34 -5.45
CA ARG A 218 -9.23 11.33 -5.34
C ARG A 218 -9.72 10.83 -3.97
N HIS A 219 -9.05 9.85 -3.37
CA HIS A 219 -9.33 9.41 -2.00
C HIS A 219 -9.10 10.55 -1.00
N MET A 220 -7.98 11.28 -1.11
CA MET A 220 -7.68 12.41 -0.21
C MET A 220 -8.68 13.57 -0.38
N GLU A 221 -9.24 13.78 -1.57
CA GLU A 221 -10.33 14.76 -1.75
C GLU A 221 -11.61 14.35 -1.02
N LYS A 222 -11.94 13.05 -1.03
CA LYS A 222 -13.08 12.54 -0.24
C LYS A 222 -12.84 12.73 1.26
N LEU A 223 -11.61 12.50 1.72
CA LEU A 223 -11.24 12.75 3.12
C LEU A 223 -11.30 14.24 3.47
N ASP A 224 -10.96 15.14 2.55
CA ASP A 224 -11.10 16.58 2.75
C ASP A 224 -12.55 16.99 3.01
N VAL A 225 -13.51 16.38 2.29
CA VAL A 225 -14.94 16.60 2.53
C VAL A 225 -15.36 16.09 3.91
N GLN A 226 -14.84 14.95 4.34
CA GLN A 226 -15.16 14.35 5.65
C GLN A 226 -14.48 15.07 6.82
N PHE A 227 -13.28 15.60 6.60
CA PHE A 227 -12.41 16.23 7.58
C PHE A 227 -11.94 17.61 7.07
N PRO A 228 -12.85 18.59 6.91
CA PRO A 228 -12.57 19.85 6.21
C PRO A 228 -11.57 20.77 6.93
N LEU A 229 -11.25 20.48 8.19
CA LEU A 229 -10.33 21.27 9.00
C LEU A 229 -8.85 21.02 8.65
N TYR A 230 -8.54 19.94 7.92
CA TYR A 230 -7.16 19.49 7.73
C TYR A 230 -6.53 19.91 6.41
N GLY A 231 -7.32 20.18 5.36
CA GLY A 231 -6.80 20.60 4.04
C GLY A 231 -6.25 19.45 3.17
N PHE A 232 -6.72 18.22 3.40
CA PHE A 232 -6.30 17.02 2.69
C PHE A 232 -6.35 17.12 1.16
N LYS A 233 -7.28 17.90 0.60
CA LYS A 233 -7.34 18.11 -0.86
C LYS A 233 -6.09 18.82 -1.38
N ALA A 234 -5.53 19.76 -0.63
CA ALA A 234 -4.40 20.58 -1.07
C ALA A 234 -3.06 19.85 -0.92
N HIS A 235 -2.80 19.25 0.24
CA HIS A 235 -1.50 18.63 0.54
C HIS A 235 -1.54 17.09 0.55
N LYS A 236 -2.66 16.46 0.19
CA LYS A 236 -2.82 14.99 0.05
C LYS A 236 -2.34 14.18 1.27
N GLY A 237 -2.46 14.78 2.47
CA GLY A 237 -2.04 14.20 3.75
C GLY A 237 -0.55 14.37 4.10
N TYR A 238 0.28 14.98 3.24
CA TYR A 238 1.68 15.28 3.59
C TYR A 238 1.78 16.30 4.74
N GLY A 239 2.83 16.20 5.54
CA GLY A 239 3.08 17.07 6.70
C GLY A 239 3.58 18.46 6.30
N THR A 240 2.78 19.20 5.55
CA THR A 240 3.03 20.62 5.27
C THR A 240 2.78 21.47 6.52
N GLU A 241 3.27 22.70 6.54
CA GLU A 241 3.02 23.62 7.66
C GLU A 241 1.52 23.80 7.92
N ALA A 242 0.71 23.92 6.87
CA ALA A 242 -0.74 24.04 6.98
C ALA A 242 -1.36 22.81 7.66
N HIS A 243 -0.90 21.60 7.31
CA HIS A 243 -1.40 20.37 7.91
C HIS A 243 -1.00 20.24 9.38
N LEU A 244 0.26 20.57 9.72
CA LEU A 244 0.75 20.55 11.09
C LEU A 244 0.05 21.59 11.97
N GLU A 245 -0.24 22.78 11.44
CA GLU A 245 -1.06 23.80 12.10
C GLU A 245 -2.48 23.30 12.36
N ALA A 246 -3.11 22.65 11.38
CA ALA A 246 -4.44 22.06 11.56
C ALA A 246 -4.46 21.01 12.68
N ILE A 247 -3.46 20.13 12.72
CA ILE A 247 -3.30 19.14 13.80
C ILE A 247 -3.11 19.85 15.15
N ARG A 248 -2.28 20.90 15.23
CA ARG A 248 -2.08 21.68 16.46
C ARG A 248 -3.36 22.35 16.96
N ARG A 249 -4.25 22.79 16.05
CA ARG A 249 -5.50 23.48 16.41
C ARG A 249 -6.66 22.54 16.73
N HIS A 250 -6.73 21.40 16.05
CA HIS A 250 -7.91 20.55 16.02
C HIS A 250 -7.68 19.14 16.56
N GLY A 251 -6.43 18.82 16.93
CA GLY A 251 -6.03 17.46 17.29
C GLY A 251 -5.97 16.54 16.07
N VAL A 252 -5.60 15.28 16.29
CA VAL A 252 -5.54 14.26 15.24
C VAL A 252 -6.93 13.68 14.95
N CYS A 253 -7.24 13.42 13.68
CA CYS A 253 -8.43 12.66 13.28
C CYS A 253 -8.13 11.17 13.03
N ALA A 254 -9.18 10.37 12.77
CA ALA A 254 -9.10 8.93 12.54
C ALA A 254 -8.18 8.52 11.37
N GLU A 255 -8.02 9.39 10.37
CA GLU A 255 -7.20 9.12 9.18
C GLU A 255 -5.71 9.40 9.37
N HIS A 256 -5.30 9.95 10.52
CA HIS A 256 -3.88 10.15 10.80
C HIS A 256 -3.21 8.85 11.21
N ARG A 257 -1.98 8.65 10.71
CA ARG A 257 -1.13 7.49 11.00
C ARG A 257 -0.43 7.72 12.34
N LYS A 258 -0.99 7.17 13.40
CA LYS A 258 -0.61 7.45 14.81
C LYS A 258 0.82 7.03 15.12
N THR A 259 1.37 6.09 14.37
CA THR A 259 2.76 5.63 14.49
C THR A 259 3.79 6.60 13.90
N PHE A 260 3.38 7.54 13.03
CA PHE A 260 4.27 8.49 12.39
C PHE A 260 4.72 9.57 13.38
N GLY A 261 6.01 9.94 13.32
CA GLY A 261 6.66 10.81 14.30
C GLY A 261 5.87 12.07 14.70
N PRO A 262 5.50 12.94 13.74
CA PRO A 262 4.74 14.15 14.04
C PRO A 262 3.36 13.90 14.69
N ILE A 263 2.67 12.85 14.26
CA ILE A 263 1.33 12.50 14.79
C ILE A 263 1.45 11.93 16.19
N ARG A 264 2.42 11.04 16.42
CA ARG A 264 2.71 10.49 17.75
C ARG A 264 3.05 11.59 18.77
N GLN A 265 3.80 12.60 18.33
CA GLN A 265 4.13 13.76 19.17
C GLN A 265 2.90 14.60 19.51
N ALA A 266 2.01 14.86 18.53
CA ALA A 266 0.77 15.57 18.77
C ALA A 266 -0.12 14.84 19.79
N ILE A 267 -0.33 13.53 19.63
CA ILE A 267 -1.12 12.71 20.56
C ILE A 267 -0.52 12.74 21.97
N ALA A 268 0.81 12.62 22.09
CA ALA A 268 1.48 12.64 23.40
C ALA A 268 1.30 13.98 24.11
N LYS A 269 1.34 15.09 23.36
CA LYS A 269 1.11 16.43 23.88
C LYS A 269 -0.33 16.62 24.35
N ASP A 270 -1.31 16.24 23.53
CA ASP A 270 -2.74 16.34 23.88
C ASP A 270 -3.07 15.54 25.16
N ASN A 271 -2.47 14.35 25.31
CA ASN A 271 -2.64 13.53 26.51
C ASN A 271 -2.01 14.16 27.77
N ALA A 272 -0.86 14.84 27.64
CA ALA A 272 -0.21 15.53 28.74
C ALA A 272 -1.05 16.73 29.21
N GLU A 273 -1.51 17.56 28.28
CA GLU A 273 -2.37 18.72 28.58
C GLU A 273 -3.70 18.30 29.21
N ALA A 274 -4.30 17.20 28.74
CA ALA A 274 -5.52 16.64 29.33
C ALA A 274 -5.30 16.13 30.78
N SER A 275 -4.13 15.54 31.05
CA SER A 275 -3.77 15.08 32.40
C SER A 275 -3.52 16.25 33.37
N GLU A 276 -2.89 17.32 32.91
CA GLU A 276 -2.66 18.54 33.69
C GLU A 276 -4.00 19.23 34.02
N ALA A 277 -4.87 19.43 33.02
CA ALA A 277 -6.19 20.03 33.22
C ALA A 277 -7.09 19.22 34.18
N ALA A 278 -6.99 17.89 34.16
CA ALA A 278 -7.71 17.03 35.10
C ALA A 278 -7.21 17.16 36.55
N THR A 279 -5.94 17.54 36.74
CA THR A 279 -5.31 17.71 38.05
C THR A 279 -5.64 19.08 38.68
N GLU A 280 -5.89 20.10 37.85
CA GLU A 280 -6.19 21.47 38.28
C GLU A 280 -7.67 21.75 38.62
N LEU A 281 -8.58 20.79 38.42
CA LEU A 281 -9.99 20.93 38.81
C LEU A 281 -10.14 21.08 40.34
N PRO A 282 -10.62 22.22 40.87
CA PRO A 282 -10.74 22.41 42.31
C PRO A 282 -11.79 21.46 42.88
N LEU A 283 -11.43 20.76 43.97
CA LEU A 283 -12.33 19.96 44.81
C LEU A 283 -13.54 20.82 45.22
N ARG A 284 -14.63 20.76 44.43
CA ARG A 284 -15.84 21.54 44.67
C ARG A 284 -16.57 20.95 45.88
N GLY A 285 -16.28 21.53 47.05
CA GLY A 285 -17.19 21.71 48.18
C GLY A 285 -17.69 20.43 48.88
N LYS A 286 -17.14 20.17 50.07
CA LYS A 286 -17.84 19.37 51.11
C LYS A 286 -19.25 19.96 51.30
N ARG A 287 -20.29 19.24 50.88
CA ARG A 287 -21.68 19.58 51.19
C ARG A 287 -21.85 19.61 52.72
N ALA A 288 -22.13 20.79 53.27
CA ALA A 288 -22.64 20.92 54.62
C ALA A 288 -23.98 20.17 54.70
N ARG A 289 -24.07 19.21 55.62
CA ARG A 289 -25.31 18.50 55.93
C ARG A 289 -26.25 19.46 56.67
N THR A 290 -27.22 20.04 55.99
CA THR A 290 -28.43 20.54 56.65
C THR A 290 -29.41 19.38 56.82
N LYS A 291 -29.65 19.00 58.08
CA LYS A 291 -30.76 18.12 58.48
C LYS A 291 -32.07 18.84 58.14
N ALA A 292 -32.81 18.30 57.19
CA ALA A 292 -34.24 18.57 57.07
C ALA A 292 -34.97 17.27 57.44
N GLU A 293 -35.72 17.33 58.53
CA GLU A 293 -36.64 16.27 58.98
C GLU A 293 -37.78 16.11 57.95
N LEU A 294 -38.13 14.86 57.64
CA LEU A 294 -39.36 14.51 56.96
C LEU A 294 -40.16 13.56 57.86
N PRO A 295 -41.47 13.80 58.09
CA PRO A 295 -42.28 12.92 58.90
C PRO A 295 -42.68 11.67 58.10
N GLY A 296 -42.79 10.56 58.83
CA GLY A 296 -42.95 9.23 58.28
C GLY A 296 -44.22 9.00 57.48
N VAL A 297 -44.09 8.16 56.44
CA VAL A 297 -45.21 7.48 55.80
C VAL A 297 -44.93 5.99 55.77
N LYS A 298 -45.86 5.24 56.35
CA LYS A 298 -45.88 3.79 56.50
C LYS A 298 -45.93 3.09 55.14
N ARG A 299 -45.10 2.06 54.95
CA ARG A 299 -45.39 0.93 54.02
C ARG A 299 -46.17 -0.12 54.83
N PRO A 300 -47.16 -0.86 54.28
CA PRO A 300 -46.94 -1.89 53.25
C PRO A 300 -48.17 -2.03 52.27
N ARG A 301 -48.32 -2.93 51.27
CA ARG A 301 -47.98 -4.34 51.03
C ARG A 301 -47.99 -4.67 49.52
N LYS A 302 -47.39 -5.84 49.22
CA LYS A 302 -47.31 -6.63 47.98
C LYS A 302 -48.60 -6.82 47.15
N ALA A 303 -48.44 -7.00 45.83
CA ALA A 303 -49.11 -7.95 44.89
C ALA A 303 -49.04 -7.37 43.45
N VAL A 304 -49.01 -8.04 42.29
CA VAL A 304 -49.00 -9.44 41.79
C VAL A 304 -48.57 -9.38 40.30
N ALA A 305 -48.24 -10.55 39.75
CA ALA A 305 -47.77 -11.00 38.44
C ALA A 305 -48.45 -10.58 37.12
N CYS A 306 -47.81 -11.05 36.02
CA CYS A 306 -48.21 -11.22 34.59
C CYS A 306 -48.20 -9.95 33.73
N GLY A 307 -47.56 -9.90 32.54
CA GLY A 307 -47.66 -10.75 31.33
C GLY A 307 -48.23 -9.81 30.25
N SER A 308 -47.50 -9.44 29.19
CA SER A 308 -47.17 -10.18 27.96
C SER A 308 -46.04 -9.48 27.21
#